data_AF-A0A939TRE4-F1
#
_entry.id   AF-A0A939TRE4-F1
#
_cell.length_a   1.000
_cell.length_b   1.000
_cell.length_c   1.000
_cell.angle_alpha   90.00
_cell.angle_beta   90.00
_cell.angle_gamma   90.00
#
_symmetry.space_group_name_H-M   'P 1'
#
loop_
_entity.id
_entity.type
_entity.pdbx_description
1 polymer ?
#
loop_
_entity_poly.entity_id
_entity_poly.type
_entity_poly.pdbx_seq_one_letter_code
_entity_poly.pdbx_strand_id
1 'polypeptide(L)'
;MLNEREVATAIVLAALIVAGLANPKTRGDLLRSFAGVGKALWNRKIIGVLVAYIAWVGLCVLAMYNVGLWDVSLLKDTILTAMVVGLPLLFRALNNKSGGLLLRDVVKEAVGLSAFVGFYVNLSPLPLWAEILLQVVLILLVLMQVVVQRIDPSTGQKALSGCVNSALVAVGFGLMVWSTAHLASQWPTLDQNELTLQLLLAVWLPLALFPFLYGFAYLAAVEGILLRVSRLNEGVSWREKAGILVGLSFSLRTAKAFNGTHLQLRGERTFRGAVSHARDVSDDLDRRDAKALDQLQTLDALAGVEGAGADGAQLDRREFDGTKKALRWLHTCQSGWYERQGNRFWGAERTDNILRPLSRYGLPDDHGVIVETTPDRTRWRGWRILPSGWVLGIGATDRTSLFLYARSAPPASWPGDGPEWIDATRQEWPVDWDRNDQIVR
;
A
#
# COMPACT_ATOMS: atom_id res chain seq x y z
N MET A 1 8.25 35.99 6.41
CA MET A 1 8.30 36.35 4.97
C MET A 1 8.33 35.06 4.14
N LEU A 2 7.78 35.07 2.93
CA LEU A 2 7.83 33.89 2.06
C LEU A 2 9.26 33.71 1.53
N ASN A 3 9.70 32.47 1.49
CA ASN A 3 11.02 32.14 0.96
C ASN A 3 10.97 32.03 -0.57
N GLU A 4 12.09 32.18 -1.27
CA GLU A 4 12.13 32.20 -2.74
C GLU A 4 11.53 30.93 -3.36
N ARG A 5 11.73 29.77 -2.71
CA ARG A 5 11.09 28.51 -3.09
C ARG A 5 9.57 28.57 -3.04
N GLU A 6 9.00 29.15 -1.99
CA GLU A 6 7.54 29.23 -1.80
C GLU A 6 6.93 30.22 -2.79
N VAL A 7 7.63 31.32 -3.08
CA VAL A 7 7.26 32.26 -4.13
C VAL A 7 7.28 31.57 -5.48
N ALA A 8 8.33 30.79 -5.79
CA ALA A 8 8.40 29.98 -7.01
C ALA A 8 7.24 28.98 -7.08
N THR A 9 6.91 28.28 -6.00
CA THR A 9 5.78 27.33 -5.96
C THR A 9 4.45 28.03 -6.20
N ALA A 10 4.24 29.21 -5.60
CA ALA A 10 3.04 30.00 -5.84
C ALA A 10 2.93 30.45 -7.31
N ILE A 11 4.04 30.91 -7.91
CA ILE A 11 4.09 31.33 -9.32
C ILE A 11 3.79 30.16 -10.25
N VAL A 12 4.46 29.01 -10.06
CA VAL A 12 4.27 27.82 -10.89
C VAL A 12 2.85 27.27 -10.76
N LEU A 13 2.31 27.20 -9.53
CA LEU A 13 0.93 26.76 -9.30
C LEU A 13 -0.08 27.70 -9.97
N ALA A 14 0.11 29.02 -9.85
CA ALA A 14 -0.74 30.00 -10.52
C ALA A 14 -0.67 29.85 -12.05
N ALA A 15 0.52 29.68 -12.61
CA ALA A 15 0.71 29.44 -14.04
C ALA A 15 0.00 28.17 -14.52
N LEU A 16 0.07 27.06 -13.77
CA LEU A 16 -0.64 25.82 -14.09
C LEU A 16 -2.16 25.99 -14.03
N ILE A 17 -2.68 26.70 -13.02
CA ILE A 17 -4.12 26.98 -12.91
C ILE A 17 -4.59 27.83 -14.09
N VAL A 18 -3.86 28.90 -14.43
CA VAL A 18 -4.18 29.77 -15.57
C VAL A 18 -4.12 28.98 -16.89
N ALA A 19 -3.09 28.18 -17.12
CA ALA A 19 -2.97 27.34 -18.31
C ALA A 19 -4.12 26.32 -18.41
N GLY A 20 -4.50 25.71 -17.28
CA GLY A 20 -5.62 24.78 -17.20
C GLY A 20 -6.98 25.44 -17.47
N LEU A 21 -7.17 26.69 -17.00
CA LEU A 21 -8.39 27.48 -17.25
C LEU A 21 -8.44 28.04 -18.68
N ALA A 22 -7.29 28.32 -19.30
CA ALA A 22 -7.20 28.80 -20.68
C ALA A 22 -7.57 27.74 -21.72
N ASN A 23 -7.35 26.45 -21.41
CA ASN A 23 -7.69 25.37 -22.33
C ASN A 23 -9.18 24.96 -22.17
N PRO A 24 -10.01 25.11 -23.22
CA PRO A 24 -11.46 24.87 -23.14
C PRO A 24 -11.82 23.41 -22.82
N LYS A 25 -10.95 22.45 -23.13
CA LYS A 25 -11.18 21.03 -22.81
C LYS A 25 -11.03 20.75 -21.31
N THR A 26 -10.07 21.40 -20.64
CA THR A 26 -9.76 21.17 -19.21
C THR A 26 -10.49 22.14 -18.28
N ARG A 27 -10.90 23.32 -18.77
CA ARG A 27 -11.59 24.35 -17.98
C ARG A 27 -12.84 23.81 -17.28
N GLY A 28 -13.68 23.06 -18.01
CA GLY A 28 -14.92 22.51 -17.46
C GLY A 28 -14.69 21.50 -16.35
N ASP A 29 -13.62 20.70 -16.44
CA ASP A 29 -13.27 19.70 -15.43
C ASP A 29 -12.59 20.32 -14.21
N LEU A 30 -11.70 21.29 -14.42
CA LEU A 30 -11.06 22.04 -13.34
C LEU A 30 -12.07 22.83 -12.52
N LEU A 31 -12.96 23.59 -13.16
CA LEU A 31 -13.99 24.35 -12.44
C LEU A 31 -14.94 23.44 -11.66
N ARG A 32 -15.34 22.29 -12.24
CA ARG A 32 -16.14 21.29 -11.52
C ARG A 32 -15.38 20.67 -10.35
N SER A 33 -14.08 20.44 -10.49
CA SER A 33 -13.24 19.92 -9.41
C SER A 33 -13.09 20.94 -8.28
N PHE A 34 -12.79 22.20 -8.59
CA PHE A 34 -12.74 23.28 -7.59
C PHE A 34 -14.10 23.50 -6.91
N ALA A 35 -15.19 23.51 -7.67
CA ALA A 35 -16.53 23.59 -7.11
C ALA A 35 -16.86 22.37 -6.24
N GLY A 36 -16.42 21.17 -6.63
CA GLY A 36 -16.56 19.94 -5.86
C GLY A 36 -15.79 19.99 -4.54
N VAL A 37 -14.55 20.47 -4.55
CA VAL A 37 -13.73 20.68 -3.35
C VAL A 37 -14.36 21.74 -2.44
N GLY A 38 -14.79 22.87 -3.00
CA GLY A 38 -15.47 23.93 -2.23
C GLY A 38 -16.77 23.42 -1.59
N LYS A 39 -17.59 22.68 -2.34
CA LYS A 39 -18.82 22.07 -1.83
C LYS A 39 -18.55 21.00 -0.77
N ALA A 40 -17.48 20.21 -0.92
CA ALA A 40 -17.06 19.23 0.07
C ALA A 40 -16.58 19.93 1.36
N LEU A 41 -15.77 20.98 1.24
CA LEU A 41 -15.33 21.80 2.38
C LEU A 41 -16.49 22.48 3.09
N TRP A 42 -17.61 22.74 2.40
CA TRP A 42 -18.81 23.33 3.01
C TRP A 42 -19.69 22.32 3.76
N ASN A 43 -19.33 21.04 3.79
CA ASN A 43 -20.07 20.05 4.57
C ASN A 43 -19.77 20.25 6.06
N ARG A 44 -20.82 20.43 6.88
CA ARG A 44 -20.70 20.59 8.35
C ARG A 44 -19.82 19.53 9.01
N LYS A 45 -19.85 18.28 8.54
CA LYS A 45 -19.00 17.21 9.07
C LYS A 45 -17.52 17.46 8.75
N ILE A 46 -17.20 17.89 7.53
CA ILE A 46 -15.82 18.18 7.11
C ILE A 46 -15.29 19.41 7.84
N ILE A 47 -16.09 20.48 7.95
CA ILE A 47 -15.74 21.67 8.74
C ILE A 47 -15.46 21.29 10.19
N GLY A 48 -16.31 20.49 10.82
CA GLY A 48 -16.13 20.06 12.20
C GLY A 48 -14.80 19.33 12.41
N VAL A 49 -14.42 18.45 11.49
CA VAL A 49 -13.13 17.73 11.55
C VAL A 49 -11.96 18.67 11.33
N LEU A 50 -12.05 19.59 10.36
CA LEU A 50 -10.97 20.56 10.10
C LEU A 50 -10.77 21.53 11.26
N VAL A 51 -11.84 22.00 11.88
CA VAL A 51 -11.77 22.86 13.08
C VAL A 51 -11.15 22.08 14.25
N ALA A 52 -11.57 20.83 14.48
CA ALA A 52 -10.97 19.98 15.51
C ALA A 52 -9.47 19.70 15.24
N TYR A 53 -9.09 19.50 13.98
CA TYR A 53 -7.70 19.33 13.57
C TYR A 53 -6.86 20.58 13.84
N ILE A 54 -7.35 21.76 13.45
CA ILE A 54 -6.65 23.04 13.70
C ILE A 54 -6.55 23.31 15.20
N ALA A 55 -7.62 23.03 15.96
CA ALA A 55 -7.61 23.17 17.42
C ALA A 55 -6.59 22.24 18.07
N TRP A 56 -6.45 21.00 17.58
CA TRP A 56 -5.44 20.06 18.05
C TRP A 56 -4.02 20.54 17.74
N VAL A 57 -3.77 21.01 16.51
CA VAL A 57 -2.47 21.61 16.14
C VAL A 57 -2.14 22.78 17.06
N GLY A 58 -3.11 23.68 17.31
CA GLY A 58 -2.95 24.79 18.25
C GLY A 58 -2.61 24.33 19.66
N LEU A 59 -3.28 23.28 20.16
CA LEU A 59 -2.97 22.69 21.46
C LEU A 59 -1.55 22.11 21.52
N CYS A 60 -1.11 21.40 20.47
CA CYS A 60 0.26 20.88 20.37
C CYS A 60 1.28 22.00 20.37
N VAL A 61 1.04 23.08 19.61
CA VAL A 61 1.91 24.26 19.58
C VAL A 61 2.01 24.92 20.95
N LEU A 62 0.89 25.10 21.65
CA LEU A 62 0.88 25.65 23.02
C LEU A 62 1.65 24.76 23.99
N ALA A 63 1.51 23.44 23.88
CA ALA A 63 2.27 22.49 24.69
C ALA A 63 3.78 22.62 24.42
N MET A 64 4.19 22.70 23.15
CA MET A 64 5.61 22.80 22.78
C MET A 64 6.22 24.18 23.08
N TYR A 65 5.42 25.25 23.03
CA TYR A 65 5.83 26.57 23.50
C TYR A 65 6.24 26.54 24.97
N ASN A 66 5.46 25.86 25.83
CA ASN A 66 5.79 25.73 27.26
C ASN A 66 7.06 24.90 27.53
N VAL A 67 7.40 23.97 26.64
CA VAL A 67 8.61 23.13 26.75
C VAL A 67 9.84 23.83 26.12
N GLY A 68 9.66 24.98 25.46
CA GLY A 68 10.72 25.69 24.74
C GLY A 68 11.09 25.05 23.39
N LEU A 69 10.24 24.16 22.87
CA LEU A 69 10.41 23.48 21.57
C LEU A 69 9.69 24.17 20.41
N TRP A 70 9.10 25.33 20.65
CA TRP A 70 8.43 26.14 19.65
C TRP A 70 8.51 27.63 19.98
N ASP A 71 8.67 28.46 18.95
CA ASP A 71 8.66 29.93 19.01
C ASP A 71 7.82 30.47 17.84
N VAL A 72 7.36 31.72 17.93
CA VAL A 72 6.53 32.42 16.95
C VAL A 72 7.20 32.52 15.58
N SER A 73 8.53 32.49 15.52
CA SER A 73 9.29 32.40 14.25
C SER A 73 8.88 31.19 13.41
N LEU A 74 8.53 30.07 14.05
CA LEU A 74 8.16 28.79 13.43
C LEU A 74 6.69 28.71 13.04
N LEU A 75 5.88 29.75 13.30
CA LEU A 75 4.45 29.74 13.02
C LEU A 75 4.16 29.42 11.55
N LYS A 76 4.94 30.00 10.65
CA LYS A 76 4.85 29.77 9.21
C LYS A 76 5.13 28.29 8.88
N ASP A 77 6.23 27.74 9.39
CA ASP A 77 6.62 26.36 9.13
C ASP A 77 5.61 25.37 9.72
N THR A 78 4.99 25.72 10.85
CA THR A 78 3.91 24.95 11.47
C THR A 78 2.69 24.90 10.57
N ILE A 79 2.26 26.04 10.01
CA ILE A 79 1.12 26.11 9.09
C ILE A 79 1.41 25.29 7.83
N LEU A 80 2.60 25.46 7.25
CA LEU A 80 3.00 24.71 6.06
C LEU A 80 3.06 23.21 6.33
N THR A 81 3.68 22.79 7.43
CA THR A 81 3.78 21.37 7.79
C THR A 81 2.41 20.76 8.10
N ALA A 82 1.55 21.47 8.84
CA ALA A 82 0.17 21.02 9.10
C ALA A 82 -0.66 20.88 7.82
N MET A 83 -0.46 21.73 6.82
CA MET A 83 -1.18 21.69 5.55
C MET A 83 -0.60 20.66 4.57
N VAL A 84 0.71 20.58 4.45
CA VAL A 84 1.40 19.76 3.43
C VAL A 84 1.59 18.31 3.91
N VAL A 85 1.88 18.11 5.21
CA VAL A 85 2.14 16.78 5.77
C VAL A 85 0.94 16.29 6.58
N GLY A 86 0.43 17.13 7.47
CA GLY A 86 -0.63 16.73 8.41
C GLY A 86 -1.99 16.49 7.74
N LEU A 87 -2.39 17.31 6.76
CA LEU A 87 -3.68 17.15 6.08
C LEU A 87 -3.74 15.87 5.21
N PRO A 88 -2.71 15.52 4.41
CA PRO A 88 -2.68 14.21 3.74
C PRO A 88 -2.68 13.02 4.73
N LEU A 89 -1.98 13.13 5.86
CA LEU A 89 -2.02 12.12 6.92
C LEU A 89 -3.44 11.94 7.49
N LEU A 90 -4.20 13.02 7.66
CA LEU A 90 -5.60 12.98 8.07
C LEU A 90 -6.46 12.17 7.10
N PHE A 91 -6.32 12.41 5.80
CA PHE A 91 -7.06 11.65 4.79
C PHE A 91 -6.59 10.20 4.69
N ARG A 92 -5.29 9.93 4.81
CA ARG A 92 -4.75 8.55 4.85
C ARG A 92 -5.27 7.76 6.06
N ALA A 93 -5.46 8.42 7.21
CA ALA A 93 -5.99 7.79 8.42
C ALA A 93 -7.37 7.14 8.21
N LEU A 94 -8.21 7.73 7.37
CA LEU A 94 -9.53 7.17 7.01
C LEU A 94 -9.42 5.82 6.28
N ASN A 95 -8.38 5.65 5.46
CA ASN A 95 -8.21 4.44 4.63
C ASN A 95 -7.40 3.34 5.35
N ASN A 96 -6.65 3.67 6.39
CA ASN A 96 -5.72 2.74 7.03
C ASN A 96 -6.38 1.62 7.83
N LYS A 97 -6.04 0.36 7.55
CA LYS A 97 -6.75 -0.81 8.13
C LYS A 97 -6.52 -1.04 9.62
N SER A 98 -5.46 -0.48 10.20
CA SER A 98 -5.13 -0.65 11.61
C SER A 98 -4.39 0.55 12.18
N GLY A 99 -4.38 0.66 13.51
CA GLY A 99 -3.64 1.68 14.25
C GLY A 99 -2.13 1.62 14.03
N GLY A 100 -1.57 0.40 13.98
CA GLY A 100 -0.13 0.20 13.74
C GLY A 100 0.30 0.62 12.34
N LEU A 101 -0.52 0.39 11.32
CA LEU A 101 -0.25 0.92 9.97
C LEU A 101 -0.28 2.45 9.96
N LEU A 102 -1.23 3.05 10.67
CA LEU A 102 -1.31 4.49 10.87
C LEU A 102 -0.08 5.06 11.57
N LEU A 103 0.37 4.44 12.65
CA LEU A 103 1.59 4.84 13.36
C LEU A 103 2.80 4.72 12.45
N ARG A 104 2.92 3.63 11.68
CA ARG A 104 4.01 3.44 10.73
C ARG A 104 4.02 4.54 9.67
N ASP A 105 2.87 4.94 9.15
CA ASP A 105 2.79 6.01 8.16
C ASP A 105 3.18 7.36 8.78
N VAL A 106 2.74 7.64 10.02
CA VAL A 106 3.14 8.85 10.74
C VAL A 106 4.65 8.86 11.02
N VAL A 107 5.22 7.75 11.50
CA VAL A 107 6.66 7.62 11.79
C VAL A 107 7.48 7.73 10.50
N LYS A 108 6.99 7.18 9.38
CA LYS A 108 7.63 7.34 8.07
C LYS A 108 7.63 8.79 7.59
N GLU A 109 6.57 9.55 7.85
CA GLU A 109 6.55 10.97 7.50
C GLU A 109 7.35 11.83 8.49
N ALA A 110 7.48 11.42 9.76
CA ALA A 110 8.22 12.16 10.79
C ALA A 110 9.74 11.92 10.74
N VAL A 111 10.16 10.67 10.53
CA VAL A 111 11.56 10.21 10.67
C VAL A 111 12.06 9.56 9.37
N GLY A 112 11.24 9.52 8.32
CA GLY A 112 11.67 9.00 7.04
C GLY A 112 12.78 9.85 6.40
N LEU A 113 13.61 9.20 5.59
CA LEU A 113 14.65 9.88 4.81
C LEU A 113 14.09 11.05 3.99
N SER A 114 12.84 10.94 3.51
CA SER A 114 12.14 12.02 2.80
C SER A 114 11.92 13.27 3.65
N ALA A 115 11.66 13.14 4.96
CA ALA A 115 11.48 14.28 5.85
C ALA A 115 12.81 15.03 6.06
N PHE A 116 13.90 14.29 6.30
CA PHE A 116 15.24 14.86 6.41
C PHE A 116 15.69 15.52 5.11
N VAL A 117 15.48 14.88 3.96
CA VAL A 117 15.82 15.45 2.66
C VAL A 117 14.97 16.69 2.36
N GLY A 118 13.67 16.66 2.69
CA GLY A 118 12.76 17.79 2.54
C GLY A 118 13.19 18.99 3.39
N PHE A 119 13.52 18.76 4.66
CA PHE A 119 14.06 19.79 5.56
C PHE A 119 15.40 20.33 5.04
N TYR A 120 16.35 19.44 4.72
CA TYR A 120 17.71 19.82 4.31
C TYR A 120 17.72 20.67 3.05
N VAL A 121 16.93 20.28 2.04
CA VAL A 121 16.81 21.04 0.80
C VAL A 121 16.09 22.38 1.07
N ASN A 122 15.24 22.50 2.09
CA ASN A 122 14.55 23.74 2.47
C ASN A 122 15.43 24.75 3.23
N LEU A 123 16.57 24.31 3.77
CA LEU A 123 17.53 25.20 4.45
C LEU A 123 18.14 26.25 3.51
N SER A 124 18.25 25.92 2.21
CA SER A 124 18.93 26.77 1.25
C SER A 124 18.14 26.82 -0.06
N PRO A 125 17.15 27.72 -0.16
CA PRO A 125 16.45 27.98 -1.41
C PRO A 125 17.44 28.43 -2.49
N LEU A 126 17.20 28.02 -3.73
CA LEU A 126 17.89 28.58 -4.88
C LEU A 126 17.37 30.00 -5.17
N PRO A 127 18.10 30.81 -5.96
CA PRO A 127 17.55 32.07 -6.46
C PRO A 127 16.26 31.83 -7.24
N LEU A 128 15.34 32.79 -7.22
CA LEU A 128 13.93 32.63 -7.60
C LEU A 128 13.77 32.07 -9.01
N TRP A 129 14.55 32.58 -9.96
CA TRP A 129 14.51 32.13 -11.36
C TRP A 129 14.95 30.66 -11.49
N ALA A 130 15.92 30.22 -10.67
CA ALA A 130 16.41 28.85 -10.66
C ALA A 130 15.44 27.91 -9.93
N GLU A 131 14.78 28.34 -8.85
CA GLU A 131 13.68 27.59 -8.21
C GLU A 131 12.51 27.37 -9.18
N ILE A 132 12.10 28.40 -9.92
CA ILE A 132 11.03 28.28 -10.93
C ILE A 132 11.43 27.26 -11.99
N LEU A 133 12.65 27.36 -12.54
CA LEU A 133 13.15 26.42 -13.54
C LEU A 133 13.20 24.98 -13.00
N LEU A 134 13.73 24.81 -11.79
CA LEU A 134 13.80 23.53 -11.09
C LEU A 134 12.41 22.89 -10.94
N GLN A 135 11.44 23.64 -10.44
CA GLN A 135 10.08 23.13 -10.21
C GLN A 135 9.40 22.74 -11.52
N VAL A 136 9.57 23.52 -12.59
CA VAL A 136 9.08 23.18 -13.93
C VAL A 136 9.73 21.89 -14.44
N VAL A 137 11.04 21.75 -14.32
CA VAL A 137 11.75 20.52 -14.71
C VAL A 137 11.26 19.32 -13.90
N LEU A 138 11.08 19.45 -12.58
CA LEU A 138 10.55 18.39 -11.72
C LEU A 138 9.13 17.97 -12.14
N ILE A 139 8.25 18.94 -12.43
CA ILE A 139 6.90 18.66 -12.91
C ILE A 139 6.96 17.88 -14.23
N LEU A 140 7.81 18.29 -15.18
CA LEU A 140 7.97 17.60 -16.45
C LEU A 140 8.49 16.17 -16.27
N LEU A 141 9.47 15.95 -15.39
CA LEU A 141 10.00 14.62 -15.07
C LEU A 141 8.94 13.72 -14.43
N VAL A 142 8.15 14.24 -13.48
CA VAL A 142 7.06 13.49 -12.84
C VAL A 142 5.95 13.17 -13.84
N LEU A 143 5.56 14.13 -14.69
CA LEU A 143 4.57 13.88 -15.75
C LEU A 143 5.07 12.83 -16.74
N MET A 144 6.35 12.89 -17.13
CA MET A 144 6.98 11.89 -17.98
C MET A 144 6.96 10.51 -17.32
N GLN A 145 7.22 10.42 -16.01
CA GLN A 145 7.12 9.16 -15.27
C GLN A 145 5.71 8.57 -15.32
N VAL A 146 4.67 9.39 -15.16
CA VAL A 146 3.27 8.96 -15.27
C VAL A 146 2.94 8.48 -16.68
N VAL A 147 3.46 9.14 -17.73
CA VAL A 147 3.28 8.71 -19.12
C VAL A 147 3.99 7.39 -19.38
N VAL A 148 5.24 7.22 -18.93
CA VAL A 148 6.02 5.98 -19.07
C VAL A 148 5.34 4.80 -18.38
N GLN A 149 4.69 5.02 -17.24
CA GLN A 149 3.89 3.98 -16.56
C GLN A 149 2.67 3.50 -17.36
N ARG A 150 2.22 4.26 -18.37
CA ARG A 150 1.09 3.89 -19.24
C ARG A 150 1.53 3.19 -20.55
N ILE A 151 2.83 3.13 -20.84
CA ILE A 151 3.37 2.44 -22.02
C ILE A 151 3.50 0.95 -21.73
N ASP A 152 3.28 0.11 -22.76
CA ASP A 152 3.41 -1.35 -22.65
C ASP A 152 4.81 -1.77 -22.16
N PRO A 153 4.92 -2.72 -21.20
CA PRO A 153 6.18 -3.14 -20.61
C PRO A 153 7.22 -3.69 -21.59
N SER A 154 6.78 -4.17 -22.76
CA SER A 154 7.63 -4.73 -23.82
C SER A 154 8.46 -3.70 -24.56
N THR A 155 8.12 -2.41 -24.46
CA THR A 155 8.68 -1.35 -25.31
C THR A 155 9.50 -0.37 -24.47
N GLY A 156 10.68 -0.78 -24.02
CA GLY A 156 11.67 0.13 -23.40
C GLY A 156 11.24 0.82 -22.09
N GLN A 157 10.10 0.46 -21.50
CA GLN A 157 9.55 1.08 -20.29
C GLN A 157 10.56 1.10 -19.14
N LYS A 158 11.29 0.00 -18.94
CA LYS A 158 12.34 -0.11 -17.91
C LYS A 158 13.50 0.86 -18.15
N ALA A 159 13.92 1.05 -19.41
CA ALA A 159 15.00 1.97 -19.74
C ALA A 159 14.57 3.43 -19.55
N LEU A 160 13.38 3.81 -20.05
CA LEU A 160 12.85 5.17 -19.90
C LEU A 160 12.56 5.53 -18.44
N SER A 161 11.97 4.62 -17.67
CA SER A 161 11.74 4.84 -16.24
C SER A 161 13.05 4.92 -15.46
N GLY A 162 14.05 4.11 -15.82
CA GLY A 162 15.41 4.21 -15.30
C GLY A 162 16.04 5.57 -15.57
N CYS A 163 15.98 6.08 -16.81
CA CYS A 163 16.51 7.40 -17.16
C CYS A 163 15.84 8.55 -16.40
N VAL A 164 14.50 8.55 -16.33
CA VAL A 164 13.75 9.58 -15.58
C VAL A 164 14.09 9.52 -14.08
N ASN A 165 14.18 8.31 -13.52
CA ASN A 165 14.54 8.14 -12.11
C ASN A 165 15.99 8.60 -11.85
N SER A 166 16.94 8.25 -12.73
CA SER A 166 18.32 8.75 -12.64
C SER A 166 18.40 10.26 -12.74
N ALA A 167 17.58 10.90 -13.58
CA ALA A 167 17.50 12.36 -13.66
C ALA A 167 16.95 12.97 -12.37
N LEU A 168 15.90 12.40 -11.77
CA LEU A 168 15.36 12.84 -10.48
C LEU A 168 16.39 12.69 -9.35
N VAL A 169 17.12 11.57 -9.32
CA VAL A 169 18.20 11.35 -8.36
C VAL A 169 19.34 12.35 -8.56
N ALA A 170 19.73 12.64 -9.80
CA ALA A 170 20.77 13.63 -10.11
C ALA A 170 20.35 15.05 -9.68
N VAL A 171 19.09 15.43 -9.92
CA VAL A 171 18.54 16.71 -9.45
C VAL A 171 18.56 16.76 -7.91
N GLY A 172 18.09 15.71 -7.24
CA GLY A 172 18.12 15.63 -5.77
C GLY A 172 19.53 15.72 -5.20
N PHE A 173 20.49 15.03 -5.82
CA PHE A 173 21.90 15.10 -5.44
C PHE A 173 22.49 16.50 -5.67
N GLY A 174 22.16 17.14 -6.80
CA GLY A 174 22.57 18.53 -7.08
C GLY A 174 22.06 19.51 -6.02
N LEU A 175 20.80 19.37 -5.60
CA LEU A 175 20.22 20.18 -4.52
C LEU A 175 20.90 19.92 -3.17
N MET A 176 21.28 18.68 -2.88
CA MET A 176 22.05 18.36 -1.67
C MET A 176 23.44 19.00 -1.70
N VAL A 177 24.17 18.91 -2.80
CA VAL A 177 25.49 19.55 -2.97
C VAL A 177 25.38 21.06 -2.82
N TRP A 178 24.38 21.68 -3.46
CA TRP A 178 24.11 23.11 -3.33
C TRP A 178 23.83 23.51 -1.89
N SER A 179 22.89 22.80 -1.23
CA SER A 179 22.51 23.08 0.16
C SER A 179 23.71 22.92 1.09
N THR A 180 24.55 21.91 0.87
CA THR A 180 25.78 21.69 1.66
C THR A 180 26.79 22.81 1.46
N ALA A 181 27.04 23.22 0.21
CA ALA A 181 27.98 24.30 -0.09
C ALA A 181 27.50 25.65 0.47
N HIS A 182 26.21 25.94 0.35
CA HIS A 182 25.61 27.16 0.89
C HIS A 182 25.66 27.17 2.42
N LEU A 183 25.25 26.06 3.05
CA LEU A 183 25.29 25.88 4.50
C LEU A 183 26.72 26.01 5.05
N ALA A 184 27.72 25.45 4.37
CA ALA A 184 29.13 25.58 4.76
C ALA A 184 29.63 27.04 4.68
N SER A 185 29.17 27.81 3.67
CA SER A 185 29.56 29.21 3.52
C SER A 185 28.87 30.18 4.49
N GLN A 186 27.65 29.86 4.94
CA GLN A 186 26.85 30.72 5.82
C GLN A 186 26.71 30.19 7.26
N TRP A 187 27.40 29.09 7.59
CA TRP A 187 27.37 28.48 8.92
C TRP A 187 27.54 29.46 10.09
N PRO A 188 28.45 30.45 10.04
CA PRO A 188 28.64 31.39 11.16
C PRO A 188 27.50 32.40 11.34
N THR A 189 26.69 32.61 10.30
CA THR A 189 25.60 33.60 10.30
C THR A 189 24.23 32.98 10.59
N LEU A 190 24.14 31.65 10.63
CA LEU A 190 22.89 30.94 10.86
C LEU A 190 22.58 30.82 12.35
N ASP A 191 21.33 31.08 12.72
CA ASP A 191 20.84 30.81 14.06
C ASP A 191 20.66 29.29 14.25
N GLN A 192 21.60 28.68 14.96
CA GLN A 192 21.61 27.25 15.25
C GLN A 192 20.40 26.82 16.08
N ASN A 193 19.87 27.71 16.92
CA ASN A 193 18.68 27.41 17.72
C ASN A 193 17.44 27.32 16.83
N GLU A 194 17.25 28.28 15.93
CA GLU A 194 16.12 28.25 14.99
C GLU A 194 16.16 27.03 14.07
N LEU A 195 17.33 26.68 13.52
CA LEU A 195 17.54 25.47 12.71
C LEU A 195 17.18 24.19 13.48
N THR A 196 17.60 24.11 14.74
CA THR A 196 17.30 22.95 15.59
C THR A 196 15.80 22.85 15.87
N LEU A 197 15.14 23.97 16.16
CA LEU A 197 13.70 24.00 16.38
C LEU A 197 12.90 23.67 15.11
N GLN A 198 13.34 24.13 13.93
CA GLN A 198 12.72 23.76 12.65
C GLN A 198 12.86 22.26 12.36
N LEU A 199 14.04 21.67 12.61
CA LEU A 199 14.25 20.23 12.47
C LEU A 199 13.36 19.45 13.45
N LEU A 200 13.32 19.87 14.71
CA LEU A 200 12.47 19.24 15.72
C LEU A 200 11.00 19.36 15.35
N LEU A 201 10.53 20.52 14.86
CA LEU A 201 9.17 20.73 14.39
C LEU A 201 8.75 19.70 13.34
N ALA A 202 9.62 19.46 12.34
CA ALA A 202 9.36 18.49 11.28
C ALA A 202 9.17 17.05 11.81
N VAL A 203 9.79 16.72 12.95
CA VAL A 203 9.71 15.40 13.58
C VAL A 203 8.53 15.33 14.57
N TRP A 204 8.46 16.28 15.50
CA TRP A 204 7.51 16.20 16.60
C TRP A 204 6.09 16.51 16.16
N LEU A 205 5.86 17.41 15.20
CA LEU A 205 4.51 17.80 14.81
C LEU A 205 3.73 16.63 14.18
N PRO A 206 4.26 15.88 13.20
CA PRO A 206 3.56 14.71 12.68
C PRO A 206 3.33 13.64 13.77
N LEU A 207 4.29 13.42 14.67
CA LEU A 207 4.13 12.49 15.80
C LEU A 207 3.02 12.94 16.76
N ALA A 208 2.96 14.24 17.07
CA ALA A 208 1.94 14.83 17.93
C ALA A 208 0.54 14.83 17.29
N LEU A 209 0.44 14.70 15.95
CA LEU A 209 -0.82 14.47 15.26
C LEU A 209 -1.35 13.04 15.46
N PHE A 210 -0.51 12.05 15.77
CA PHE A 210 -0.93 10.65 15.87
C PHE A 210 -2.14 10.41 16.78
N PRO A 211 -2.22 10.94 18.02
CA PRO A 211 -3.38 10.73 18.89
C PRO A 211 -4.68 11.25 18.26
N PHE A 212 -4.64 12.41 17.61
CA PHE A 212 -5.78 12.96 16.88
C PHE A 212 -6.16 12.10 15.68
N LEU A 213 -5.19 11.71 14.85
CA LEU A 213 -5.39 10.86 13.68
C LEU A 213 -6.00 9.51 14.05
N TYR A 214 -5.50 8.90 15.12
CA TYR A 214 -6.01 7.65 15.67
C TYR A 214 -7.44 7.80 16.16
N GLY A 215 -7.69 8.81 17.01
CA GLY A 215 -9.02 9.09 17.56
C GLY A 215 -10.04 9.37 16.46
N PHE A 216 -9.68 10.18 15.47
CA PHE A 216 -10.52 10.47 14.32
C PHE A 216 -10.82 9.23 13.47
N ALA A 217 -9.80 8.44 13.12
CA ALA A 217 -9.98 7.21 12.36
C ALA A 217 -10.85 6.18 13.12
N TYR A 218 -10.69 6.10 14.44
CA TYR A 218 -11.51 5.24 15.30
C TYR A 218 -12.97 5.69 15.34
N LEU A 219 -13.22 6.98 15.60
CA LEU A 219 -14.58 7.54 15.59
C LEU A 219 -15.26 7.36 14.25
N ALA A 220 -14.55 7.58 13.14
CA ALA A 220 -15.07 7.34 11.79
C ALA A 220 -15.42 5.87 11.55
N ALA A 221 -14.58 4.94 12.02
CA ALA A 221 -14.85 3.50 11.92
C ALA A 221 -16.08 3.10 12.75
N VAL A 222 -16.17 3.59 13.99
CA VAL A 222 -17.30 3.33 14.89
C VAL A 222 -18.60 3.91 14.33
N GLU A 223 -18.62 5.15 13.85
CA GLU A 223 -19.81 5.74 13.22
C GLU A 223 -20.27 4.88 12.03
N GLY A 224 -19.32 4.42 11.19
CA GLY A 224 -19.59 3.51 10.09
C GLY A 224 -20.22 2.18 10.53
N ILE A 225 -19.71 1.57 11.60
CA ILE A 225 -20.26 0.33 12.17
C ILE A 225 -21.67 0.56 12.71
N LEU A 226 -21.86 1.58 13.56
CA LEU A 226 -23.13 1.86 14.21
C LEU A 226 -24.25 2.16 13.21
N LEU A 227 -23.93 2.87 12.11
CA LEU A 227 -24.87 3.11 11.03
C LEU A 227 -25.25 1.82 10.30
N ARG A 228 -24.29 0.93 10.03
CA ARG A 228 -24.57 -0.36 9.37
C ARG A 228 -25.35 -1.32 10.26
N VAL A 229 -24.97 -1.42 11.53
CA VAL A 229 -25.66 -2.24 12.54
C VAL A 229 -27.11 -1.76 12.71
N SER A 230 -27.32 -0.44 12.77
CA SER A 230 -28.66 0.15 12.88
C SER A 230 -29.52 -0.01 11.61
N ARG A 231 -28.91 -0.26 10.45
CA ARG A 231 -29.65 -0.55 9.20
C ARG A 231 -29.98 -2.03 9.05
N LEU A 232 -29.10 -2.91 9.54
CA LEU A 232 -29.26 -4.36 9.43
C LEU A 232 -30.10 -4.97 10.54
N ASN A 233 -30.20 -4.29 11.69
CA ASN A 233 -30.97 -4.76 12.83
C ASN A 233 -32.02 -3.70 13.18
N GLU A 234 -33.30 -4.09 13.19
CA GLU A 234 -34.38 -3.19 13.62
C GLU A 234 -34.36 -3.01 15.15
N GLY A 235 -34.52 -1.76 15.61
CA GLY A 235 -34.71 -1.44 17.03
C GLY A 235 -33.45 -1.51 17.90
N VAL A 236 -32.25 -1.26 17.36
CA VAL A 236 -31.00 -1.29 18.14
C VAL A 236 -30.98 -0.18 19.20
N SER A 237 -30.92 -0.58 20.46
CA SER A 237 -30.86 0.32 21.60
C SER A 237 -29.48 0.99 21.72
N TRP A 238 -29.43 2.18 22.33
CA TRP A 238 -28.15 2.84 22.63
C TRP A 238 -27.25 1.98 23.53
N ARG A 239 -27.83 1.11 24.38
CA ARG A 239 -27.08 0.19 25.25
C ARG A 239 -26.29 -0.83 24.45
N GLU A 240 -26.85 -1.36 23.36
CA GLU A 240 -26.14 -2.30 22.49
C GLU A 240 -25.04 -1.58 21.73
N LYS A 241 -25.29 -0.35 21.27
CA LYS A 241 -24.27 0.52 20.63
C LYS A 241 -23.10 0.81 21.57
N ALA A 242 -23.39 1.10 22.85
CA ALA A 242 -22.38 1.30 23.88
C ALA A 242 -21.61 0.01 24.19
N GLY A 243 -22.30 -1.14 24.19
CA GLY A 243 -21.66 -2.44 24.38
C GLY A 243 -20.66 -2.77 23.28
N ILE A 244 -21.03 -2.54 22.01
CA ILE A 244 -20.12 -2.68 20.87
C ILE A 244 -18.91 -1.75 21.04
N LEU A 245 -19.13 -0.48 21.39
CA LEU A 245 -18.05 0.51 21.55
C LEU A 245 -17.05 0.10 22.64
N VAL A 246 -17.54 -0.43 23.76
CA VAL A 246 -16.70 -0.93 24.85
C VAL A 246 -15.97 -2.21 24.45
N GLY A 247 -16.65 -3.15 23.76
CA GLY A 247 -16.03 -4.40 23.33
C GLY A 247 -14.93 -4.22 22.28
N LEU A 248 -15.03 -3.20 21.43
CA LEU A 248 -13.98 -2.81 20.47
C LEU A 248 -12.68 -2.34 21.15
N SER A 249 -12.71 -2.00 22.44
CA SER A 249 -11.54 -1.68 23.26
C SER A 249 -10.62 -0.59 22.66
N PHE A 250 -11.19 0.39 21.95
CA PHE A 250 -10.46 1.41 21.20
C PHE A 250 -9.50 0.89 20.12
N SER A 251 -9.61 -0.38 19.72
CA SER A 251 -8.80 -0.97 18.66
C SER A 251 -9.33 -0.58 17.29
N LEU A 252 -8.55 0.23 16.55
CA LEU A 252 -8.89 0.57 15.16
C LEU A 252 -8.93 -0.67 14.27
N ARG A 253 -8.07 -1.67 14.57
CA ARG A 253 -8.02 -2.95 13.84
C ARG A 253 -9.35 -3.69 13.97
N THR A 254 -9.81 -3.88 15.21
CA THR A 254 -11.06 -4.60 15.50
C THR A 254 -12.25 -3.85 14.92
N ALA A 255 -12.27 -2.51 15.03
CA ALA A 255 -13.33 -1.68 14.45
C ALA A 255 -13.43 -1.85 12.92
N LYS A 256 -12.30 -1.85 12.20
CA LYS A 256 -12.32 -2.00 10.72
C LYS A 256 -12.59 -3.44 10.27
N ALA A 257 -12.23 -4.43 11.07
CA ALA A 257 -12.56 -5.84 10.82
C ALA A 257 -14.04 -6.17 11.06
N PHE A 258 -14.76 -5.34 11.83
CA PHE A 258 -16.17 -5.52 12.13
C PHE A 258 -17.06 -5.25 10.89
N ASN A 259 -17.22 -6.27 10.06
CA ASN A 259 -17.97 -6.22 8.80
C ASN A 259 -18.76 -7.52 8.56
N GLY A 260 -19.58 -7.52 7.49
CA GLY A 260 -20.29 -8.71 7.00
C GLY A 260 -21.12 -9.41 8.08
N THR A 261 -20.83 -10.69 8.31
CA THR A 261 -21.53 -11.56 9.26
C THR A 261 -21.50 -11.02 10.69
N HIS A 262 -20.45 -10.28 11.08
CA HIS A 262 -20.30 -9.72 12.42
C HIS A 262 -21.25 -8.54 12.69
N LEU A 263 -21.87 -7.95 11.66
CA LEU A 263 -22.84 -6.85 11.79
C LEU A 263 -24.24 -7.33 12.24
N GLN A 264 -24.53 -8.63 12.11
CA GLN A 264 -25.77 -9.21 12.61
C GLN A 264 -25.59 -9.52 14.10
N LEU A 265 -26.33 -8.81 14.94
CA LEU A 265 -26.36 -9.09 16.37
C LEU A 265 -27.19 -10.35 16.58
N ARG A 266 -26.51 -11.51 16.67
CA ARG A 266 -27.13 -12.80 16.97
C ARG A 266 -27.04 -13.06 18.47
N GLY A 267 -28.16 -13.44 19.10
CA GLY A 267 -28.20 -13.75 20.52
C GLY A 267 -28.87 -12.68 21.38
N GLU A 268 -28.44 -12.57 22.64
CA GLU A 268 -29.08 -11.69 23.64
C GLU A 268 -28.88 -10.21 23.35
N ARG A 269 -29.99 -9.48 23.21
CA ARG A 269 -30.06 -8.02 23.00
C ARG A 269 -29.74 -7.24 24.28
N THR A 270 -28.56 -7.46 24.87
CA THR A 270 -28.10 -6.84 26.11
C THR A 270 -26.76 -6.13 25.92
N PHE A 271 -26.43 -5.19 26.81
CA PHE A 271 -25.11 -4.52 26.81
C PHE A 271 -23.97 -5.55 26.90
N ARG A 272 -24.09 -6.55 27.77
CA ARG A 272 -23.06 -7.58 27.94
C ARG A 272 -22.92 -8.48 26.71
N GLY A 273 -24.04 -8.87 26.09
CA GLY A 273 -24.02 -9.63 24.83
C GLY A 273 -23.36 -8.87 23.68
N ALA A 274 -23.60 -7.55 23.60
CA ALA A 274 -22.94 -6.69 22.62
C ALA A 274 -21.43 -6.54 22.88
N VAL A 275 -21.00 -6.46 24.15
CA VAL A 275 -19.58 -6.44 24.52
C VAL A 275 -18.90 -7.77 24.16
N SER A 276 -19.50 -8.91 24.52
CA SER A 276 -18.91 -10.23 24.23
C SER A 276 -18.78 -10.46 22.74
N HIS A 277 -19.81 -10.14 21.96
CA HIS A 277 -19.78 -10.28 20.50
C HIS A 277 -18.67 -9.43 19.85
N ALA A 278 -18.45 -8.20 20.33
CA ALA A 278 -17.35 -7.37 19.84
C ALA A 278 -15.97 -7.88 20.29
N ARG A 279 -15.86 -8.49 21.47
CA ARG A 279 -14.62 -9.14 21.93
C ARG A 279 -14.31 -10.40 21.14
N ASP A 280 -15.32 -11.20 20.79
CA ASP A 280 -15.14 -12.41 19.97
C ASP A 280 -14.49 -12.09 18.62
N VAL A 281 -14.78 -10.93 18.05
CA VAL A 281 -14.11 -10.44 16.83
C VAL A 281 -12.64 -10.16 17.09
N SER A 282 -12.29 -9.53 18.22
CA SER A 282 -10.89 -9.31 18.58
C SER A 282 -10.16 -10.64 18.82
N ASP A 283 -10.77 -11.56 19.56
CA ASP A 283 -10.19 -12.85 19.87
C ASP A 283 -10.01 -13.73 18.62
N ASP A 284 -10.93 -13.64 17.65
CA ASP A 284 -10.78 -14.30 16.35
C ASP A 284 -9.61 -13.72 15.55
N LEU A 285 -9.47 -12.39 15.54
CA LEU A 285 -8.35 -11.71 14.90
C LEU A 285 -6.99 -12.07 15.53
N ASP A 286 -6.94 -12.18 16.86
CA ASP A 286 -5.70 -12.54 17.57
C ASP A 286 -5.35 -14.02 17.37
N ARG A 287 -6.36 -14.90 17.33
CA ARG A 287 -6.18 -16.31 16.94
C ARG A 287 -5.66 -16.46 15.52
N ARG A 288 -6.13 -15.64 14.57
CA ARG A 288 -5.63 -15.64 13.19
C ARG A 288 -4.18 -15.19 13.11
N ASP A 289 -3.82 -14.10 13.79
CA ASP A 289 -2.44 -13.61 13.82
C ASP A 289 -1.49 -14.62 14.48
N ALA A 290 -1.89 -15.23 15.60
CA ALA A 290 -1.09 -16.24 16.27
C ALA A 290 -0.83 -17.45 15.37
N LYS A 291 -1.87 -17.93 14.67
CA LYS A 291 -1.73 -18.99 13.66
C LYS A 291 -0.83 -18.57 12.51
N ALA A 292 -0.95 -17.34 12.03
CA ALA A 292 -0.11 -16.81 10.96
C ALA A 292 1.37 -16.77 11.36
N LEU A 293 1.65 -16.34 12.59
CA LEU A 293 3.00 -16.29 13.14
C LEU A 293 3.58 -17.68 13.33
N ASP A 294 2.81 -18.62 13.89
CA ASP A 294 3.19 -20.02 14.05
C ASP A 294 3.49 -20.70 12.70
N GLN A 295 2.67 -20.44 11.68
CA GLN A 295 2.92 -20.89 10.31
C GLN A 295 4.24 -20.32 9.77
N LEU A 296 4.52 -19.03 9.97
CA LEU A 296 5.77 -18.41 9.54
C LEU A 296 6.99 -18.99 10.26
N GLN A 297 6.91 -19.16 11.58
CA GLN A 297 7.98 -19.76 12.39
C GLN A 297 8.24 -21.21 11.98
N THR A 298 7.19 -21.98 11.69
CA THR A 298 7.32 -23.35 11.19
C THR A 298 7.99 -23.39 9.83
N LEU A 299 7.64 -22.48 8.91
CA LEU A 299 8.28 -22.37 7.59
C LEU A 299 9.78 -22.00 7.70
N ASP A 300 10.14 -21.16 8.67
CA ASP A 300 11.51 -20.76 8.92
C ASP A 300 12.32 -21.88 9.59
N ALA A 301 11.71 -22.61 10.52
CA ALA A 301 12.34 -23.76 11.18
C ALA A 301 12.57 -24.94 10.22
N LEU A 302 11.69 -25.14 9.24
CA LEU A 302 11.82 -26.17 8.20
C LEU A 302 12.58 -25.70 6.96
N ALA A 303 13.12 -24.48 6.98
CA ALA A 303 13.88 -23.93 5.87
C ALA A 303 15.13 -24.77 5.56
N GLY A 304 15.23 -25.29 4.34
CA GLY A 304 16.37 -26.11 3.90
C GLY A 304 16.37 -27.55 4.42
N VAL A 305 15.31 -28.00 5.09
CA VAL A 305 15.17 -29.41 5.49
C VAL A 305 14.73 -30.21 4.26
N GLU A 306 15.59 -31.14 3.84
CA GLU A 306 15.31 -32.04 2.72
C GLU A 306 14.34 -33.17 3.12
N GLY A 307 13.43 -33.52 2.21
CA GLY A 307 12.56 -34.69 2.34
C GLY A 307 11.09 -34.39 2.63
N ALA A 308 10.31 -35.46 2.68
CA ALA A 308 8.88 -35.43 2.96
C ALA A 308 8.58 -35.86 4.40
N GLY A 309 7.54 -35.29 4.99
CA GLY A 309 7.01 -35.69 6.28
C GLY A 309 6.30 -37.04 6.24
N ALA A 310 5.78 -37.46 7.40
CA ALA A 310 5.03 -38.72 7.53
C ALA A 310 3.74 -38.77 6.68
N ASP A 311 3.22 -37.60 6.28
CA ASP A 311 2.07 -37.42 5.39
C ASP A 311 2.45 -37.48 3.89
N GLY A 312 3.74 -37.64 3.57
CA GLY A 312 4.25 -37.61 2.20
C GLY A 312 4.36 -36.21 1.59
N ALA A 313 4.06 -35.16 2.35
CA ALA A 313 4.20 -33.77 1.91
C ALA A 313 5.64 -33.27 2.14
N GLN A 314 6.15 -32.40 1.26
CA GLN A 314 7.48 -31.81 1.46
C GLN A 314 7.55 -30.99 2.77
N LEU A 315 8.70 -31.06 3.47
CA LEU A 315 8.95 -30.37 4.73
C LEU A 315 9.28 -28.89 4.54
N ASP A 316 10.26 -28.56 3.67
CA ASP A 316 10.50 -27.18 3.28
C ASP A 316 9.43 -26.74 2.29
N ARG A 317 8.46 -25.98 2.83
CA ARG A 317 7.30 -25.47 2.08
C ARG A 317 7.36 -23.97 1.79
N ARG A 318 8.55 -23.37 1.88
CA ARG A 318 8.71 -21.95 1.52
C ARG A 318 8.27 -21.75 0.09
N GLU A 319 7.49 -20.69 -0.13
CA GLU A 319 6.97 -20.27 -1.44
C GLU A 319 5.97 -21.24 -2.13
N PHE A 320 5.50 -22.31 -1.46
CA PHE A 320 4.47 -23.19 -2.02
C PHE A 320 3.17 -22.43 -2.35
N ASP A 321 2.65 -21.64 -1.42
CA ASP A 321 1.42 -20.86 -1.62
C ASP A 321 1.53 -19.88 -2.80
N GLY A 322 2.62 -19.12 -2.83
CA GLY A 322 2.90 -18.17 -3.91
C GLY A 322 3.00 -18.85 -5.26
N THR A 323 3.73 -19.97 -5.32
CA THR A 323 3.91 -20.78 -6.53
C THR A 323 2.57 -21.34 -7.02
N LYS A 324 1.79 -21.98 -6.13
CA LYS A 324 0.46 -22.51 -6.48
C LYS A 324 -0.49 -21.43 -6.98
N LYS A 325 -0.51 -20.26 -6.34
CA LYS A 325 -1.35 -19.13 -6.76
C LYS A 325 -0.92 -18.60 -8.14
N ALA A 326 0.37 -18.45 -8.37
CA ALA A 326 0.90 -18.03 -9.67
C ALA A 326 0.54 -19.02 -10.78
N LEU A 327 0.79 -20.32 -10.57
CA LEU A 327 0.46 -21.38 -11.53
C LEU A 327 -1.05 -21.47 -11.81
N ARG A 328 -1.90 -21.41 -10.77
CA ARG A 328 -3.38 -21.39 -10.95
C ARG A 328 -3.86 -20.14 -11.69
N TRP A 329 -3.23 -18.98 -11.45
CA TRP A 329 -3.53 -17.76 -12.18
C TRP A 329 -3.15 -17.89 -13.66
N LEU A 330 -1.98 -18.47 -13.97
CA LEU A 330 -1.59 -18.77 -15.34
C LEU A 330 -2.60 -19.67 -16.03
N HIS A 331 -3.05 -20.74 -15.36
CA HIS A 331 -4.09 -21.62 -15.89
C HIS A 331 -5.40 -20.87 -16.18
N THR A 332 -5.85 -20.05 -15.24
CA THR A 332 -7.05 -19.21 -15.42
C THR A 332 -6.90 -18.28 -16.64
N CYS A 333 -5.74 -17.66 -16.82
CA CYS A 333 -5.46 -16.79 -17.96
C CYS A 333 -5.36 -17.57 -19.28
N GLN A 334 -4.69 -18.72 -19.31
CA GLN A 334 -4.62 -19.60 -20.48
C GLN A 334 -6.03 -20.03 -20.92
N SER A 335 -6.82 -20.58 -20.01
CA SER A 335 -8.19 -21.02 -20.29
C SER A 335 -9.11 -19.88 -20.70
N GLY A 336 -8.99 -18.70 -20.07
CA GLY A 336 -9.81 -17.53 -20.40
C GLY A 336 -9.55 -16.93 -21.79
N TRP A 337 -8.36 -17.16 -22.36
CA TRP A 337 -7.97 -16.64 -23.68
C TRP A 337 -8.01 -17.69 -24.79
N TYR A 338 -8.17 -18.97 -24.43
CA TYR A 338 -8.11 -20.12 -25.34
C TYR A 338 -9.02 -19.98 -26.56
N GLU A 339 -10.32 -19.71 -26.35
CA GLU A 339 -11.30 -19.56 -27.44
C GLU A 339 -11.02 -18.33 -28.31
N ARG A 340 -10.57 -17.23 -27.68
CA ARG A 340 -10.25 -15.97 -28.38
C ARG A 340 -9.02 -16.10 -29.28
N GLN A 341 -8.17 -17.10 -29.05
CA GLN A 341 -6.99 -17.41 -29.86
C GLN A 341 -7.23 -18.56 -30.85
N GLY A 342 -8.50 -18.91 -31.11
CA GLY A 342 -8.85 -19.97 -32.05
C GLY A 342 -8.54 -21.36 -31.50
N ASN A 343 -8.85 -21.59 -30.22
CA ASN A 343 -8.61 -22.85 -29.50
C ASN A 343 -7.12 -23.19 -29.40
N ARG A 344 -6.31 -22.20 -29.04
CA ARG A 344 -4.85 -22.32 -28.87
C ARG A 344 -4.40 -21.61 -27.60
N PHE A 345 -3.35 -22.14 -26.99
CA PHE A 345 -2.69 -21.53 -25.84
C PHE A 345 -1.66 -20.48 -26.27
N TRP A 346 -1.39 -19.51 -25.40
CA TRP A 346 -0.34 -18.52 -25.64
C TRP A 346 1.04 -19.07 -25.22
N GLY A 347 2.14 -18.53 -25.78
CA GLY A 347 3.50 -19.00 -25.53
C GLY A 347 4.23 -18.24 -24.41
N ALA A 348 5.45 -18.66 -24.08
CA ALA A 348 6.23 -18.10 -22.97
C ALA A 348 6.31 -16.56 -22.93
N GLU A 349 6.18 -15.89 -24.08
CA GLU A 349 6.30 -14.43 -24.24
C GLU A 349 5.35 -13.58 -23.40
N ARG A 350 4.22 -14.14 -22.93
CA ARG A 350 3.22 -13.39 -22.13
C ARG A 350 3.30 -13.65 -20.62
N THR A 351 4.11 -14.61 -20.19
CA THR A 351 4.16 -15.11 -18.81
C THR A 351 4.46 -13.99 -17.81
N ASP A 352 5.53 -13.24 -18.06
CA ASP A 352 6.00 -12.18 -17.16
C ASP A 352 4.98 -11.05 -16.99
N ASN A 353 4.26 -10.70 -18.06
CA ASN A 353 3.26 -9.65 -18.02
C ASN A 353 2.03 -10.08 -17.22
N ILE A 354 1.66 -11.37 -17.27
CA ILE A 354 0.49 -11.93 -16.58
C ILE A 354 0.76 -12.10 -15.08
N LEU A 355 2.00 -12.42 -14.70
CA LEU A 355 2.40 -12.62 -13.30
C LEU A 355 2.71 -11.32 -12.55
N ARG A 356 2.82 -10.18 -13.23
CA ARG A 356 3.09 -8.88 -12.57
C ARG A 356 1.84 -8.26 -11.93
N PRO A 357 1.95 -7.64 -10.75
CA PRO A 357 3.14 -7.59 -9.88
C PRO A 357 3.30 -8.87 -9.04
N LEU A 358 4.55 -9.36 -8.93
CA LEU A 358 4.89 -10.61 -8.22
C LEU A 358 4.63 -10.53 -6.70
N SER A 359 4.59 -9.32 -6.15
CA SER A 359 4.20 -9.05 -4.76
C SER A 359 2.81 -9.58 -4.41
N ARG A 360 1.92 -9.77 -5.41
CA ARG A 360 0.61 -10.43 -5.23
C ARG A 360 0.75 -11.88 -4.77
N TYR A 361 1.81 -12.56 -5.21
CA TYR A 361 2.06 -13.97 -4.93
C TYR A 361 3.10 -14.17 -3.80
N GLY A 362 3.79 -13.11 -3.37
CA GLY A 362 4.88 -13.23 -2.40
C GLY A 362 6.09 -13.99 -2.95
N LEU A 363 6.31 -13.90 -4.27
CA LEU A 363 7.45 -14.50 -4.95
C LEU A 363 8.55 -13.45 -5.19
N PRO A 364 9.83 -13.87 -5.27
CA PRO A 364 10.94 -12.99 -5.63
C PRO A 364 10.81 -12.45 -7.06
N ASP A 365 11.54 -11.38 -7.37
CA ASP A 365 11.54 -10.75 -8.71
C ASP A 365 12.01 -11.73 -9.80
N ASP A 366 13.00 -12.57 -9.49
CA ASP A 366 13.35 -13.74 -10.29
C ASP A 366 12.49 -14.93 -9.84
N HIS A 367 11.25 -14.93 -10.31
CA HIS A 367 10.25 -15.90 -9.86
C HIS A 367 10.49 -17.32 -10.38
N GLY A 368 11.38 -17.54 -11.37
CA GLY A 368 11.74 -18.88 -11.85
C GLY A 368 10.58 -19.74 -12.39
N VAL A 369 9.46 -19.12 -12.79
CA VAL A 369 8.32 -19.85 -13.39
C VAL A 369 8.58 -19.98 -14.88
N ILE A 370 8.62 -21.21 -15.37
CA ILE A 370 8.83 -21.54 -16.77
C ILE A 370 7.46 -21.94 -17.35
N VAL A 371 7.14 -21.42 -18.54
CA VAL A 371 5.95 -21.80 -19.30
C VAL A 371 6.38 -22.24 -20.69
N GLU A 372 5.92 -23.42 -21.08
CA GLU A 372 6.14 -23.98 -22.40
C GLU A 372 4.81 -24.37 -23.03
N THR A 373 4.77 -24.20 -24.35
CA THR A 373 3.61 -24.50 -25.16
C THR A 373 4.09 -25.30 -26.37
N THR A 374 3.32 -26.31 -26.79
CA THR A 374 3.67 -27.10 -27.97
C THR A 374 3.76 -26.24 -29.23
N PRO A 375 4.51 -26.63 -30.28
CA PRO A 375 4.62 -25.84 -31.50
C PRO A 375 3.28 -25.52 -32.18
N ASP A 376 2.31 -26.44 -32.09
CA ASP A 376 0.93 -26.30 -32.56
C ASP A 376 0.01 -25.53 -31.59
N ARG A 377 0.52 -25.19 -30.40
CA ARG A 377 -0.16 -24.46 -29.33
C ARG A 377 -1.44 -25.13 -28.80
N THR A 378 -1.53 -26.45 -28.93
CA THR A 378 -2.67 -27.23 -28.44
C THR A 378 -2.50 -27.67 -26.99
N ARG A 379 -1.27 -27.72 -26.46
CA ARG A 379 -0.99 -28.06 -25.07
C ARG A 379 0.00 -27.08 -24.48
N TRP A 380 -0.11 -26.86 -23.18
CA TRP A 380 0.83 -26.05 -22.43
C TRP A 380 1.12 -26.66 -21.06
N ARG A 381 2.29 -26.34 -20.54
CA ARG A 381 2.70 -26.64 -19.17
C ARG A 381 3.44 -25.46 -18.59
N GLY A 382 3.26 -25.22 -17.30
CA GLY A 382 4.02 -24.25 -16.54
C GLY A 382 4.50 -24.89 -15.25
N TRP A 383 5.74 -24.66 -14.87
CA TRP A 383 6.29 -25.20 -13.63
C TRP A 383 7.30 -24.26 -13.00
N ARG A 384 7.64 -24.55 -11.75
CA ARG A 384 8.65 -23.82 -10.99
C ARG A 384 9.38 -24.79 -10.08
N ILE A 385 10.69 -24.61 -9.99
CA ILE A 385 11.55 -25.27 -9.00
C ILE A 385 11.54 -24.42 -7.74
N LEU A 386 11.16 -25.00 -6.62
CA LEU A 386 11.10 -24.33 -5.32
C LEU A 386 12.48 -24.31 -4.64
N PRO A 387 12.69 -23.50 -3.58
CA PRO A 387 13.96 -23.46 -2.85
C PRO A 387 14.44 -24.83 -2.33
N SER A 388 13.50 -25.75 -2.06
CA SER A 388 13.79 -27.12 -1.66
C SER A 388 14.24 -28.04 -2.80
N GLY A 389 14.28 -27.54 -4.04
CA GLY A 389 14.52 -28.35 -5.24
C GLY A 389 13.28 -29.10 -5.75
N TRP A 390 12.17 -29.09 -5.00
CA TRP A 390 10.92 -29.69 -5.43
C TRP A 390 10.30 -28.93 -6.61
N VAL A 391 9.61 -29.61 -7.51
CA VAL A 391 9.00 -29.02 -8.70
C VAL A 391 7.49 -29.11 -8.62
N LEU A 392 6.82 -27.96 -8.66
CA LEU A 392 5.37 -27.89 -8.86
C LEU A 392 5.08 -27.43 -10.28
N GLY A 393 4.14 -28.10 -10.94
CA GLY A 393 3.70 -27.75 -12.28
C GLY A 393 2.19 -27.87 -12.45
N ILE A 394 1.69 -27.13 -13.44
CA ILE A 394 0.31 -27.11 -13.89
C ILE A 394 0.30 -27.15 -15.42
N GLY A 395 -0.71 -27.77 -16.03
CA GLY A 395 -0.82 -27.81 -17.48
C GLY A 395 -2.23 -28.08 -17.95
N ALA A 396 -2.44 -27.95 -19.26
CA ALA A 396 -3.72 -28.23 -19.89
C ALA A 396 -3.54 -28.70 -21.34
N THR A 397 -4.48 -29.54 -21.79
CA THR A 397 -4.63 -30.01 -23.18
C THR A 397 -5.84 -29.40 -23.88
N ASP A 398 -6.77 -28.85 -23.11
CA ASP A 398 -7.96 -28.12 -23.55
C ASP A 398 -8.34 -27.05 -22.51
N ARG A 399 -9.37 -26.25 -22.82
CA ARG A 399 -9.85 -25.15 -21.97
C ARG A 399 -10.19 -25.56 -20.53
N THR A 400 -10.75 -26.75 -20.34
CA THR A 400 -11.32 -27.25 -19.08
C THR A 400 -10.40 -28.23 -18.35
N SER A 401 -9.48 -28.85 -19.07
CA SER A 401 -8.49 -29.76 -18.50
C SER A 401 -7.59 -29.05 -17.51
N LEU A 402 -7.26 -29.76 -16.41
CA LEU A 402 -6.33 -29.30 -15.40
C LEU A 402 -5.44 -30.46 -15.01
N PHE A 403 -4.17 -30.38 -15.38
CA PHE A 403 -3.16 -31.34 -15.00
C PHE A 403 -2.22 -30.74 -13.95
N LEU A 404 -1.91 -31.52 -12.92
CA LEU A 404 -1.01 -31.13 -11.83
C LEU A 404 0.24 -32.02 -11.84
N TYR A 405 1.36 -31.40 -11.50
CA TYR A 405 2.67 -32.03 -11.41
C TYR A 405 3.32 -31.68 -10.06
N ALA A 406 3.90 -32.68 -9.40
CA ALA A 406 4.65 -32.52 -8.15
C ALA A 406 5.71 -33.62 -8.02
N ARG A 407 6.96 -33.34 -8.37
CA ARG A 407 8.10 -34.29 -8.34
C ARG A 407 9.43 -33.57 -8.09
N SER A 408 10.51 -34.31 -7.88
CA SER A 408 11.87 -33.79 -7.68
C SER A 408 12.58 -33.36 -8.98
N ALA A 409 12.07 -33.77 -10.14
CA ALA A 409 12.66 -33.42 -11.44
C ALA A 409 11.70 -32.51 -12.24
N PRO A 410 12.21 -31.69 -13.17
CA PRO A 410 11.37 -30.95 -14.11
C PRO A 410 10.54 -31.89 -15.01
N PRO A 411 9.34 -31.47 -15.45
CA PRO A 411 8.51 -32.29 -16.32
C PRO A 411 9.17 -32.50 -17.69
N ALA A 412 9.41 -33.77 -18.06
CA ALA A 412 9.90 -34.13 -19.38
C ALA A 412 8.72 -34.35 -20.35
N SER A 413 7.61 -34.91 -19.86
CA SER A 413 6.40 -35.25 -20.61
C SER A 413 5.45 -34.05 -20.76
N TRP A 414 4.60 -34.07 -21.79
CA TRP A 414 3.45 -33.16 -21.84
C TRP A 414 2.29 -33.68 -20.99
N PRO A 415 1.41 -32.77 -20.53
CA PRO A 415 0.15 -33.15 -19.91
C PRO A 415 -0.64 -34.13 -20.80
N GLY A 416 -1.07 -35.25 -20.21
CA GLY A 416 -1.81 -36.31 -20.90
C GLY A 416 -0.97 -37.43 -21.52
N ASP A 417 0.36 -37.28 -21.64
CA ASP A 417 1.22 -38.29 -22.28
C ASP A 417 1.75 -39.37 -21.30
N GLY A 418 1.56 -39.22 -19.99
CA GLY A 418 2.05 -40.18 -19.00
C GLY A 418 1.49 -39.97 -17.59
N PRO A 419 1.76 -40.90 -16.65
CA PRO A 419 1.23 -40.87 -15.28
C PRO A 419 1.90 -39.81 -14.40
N GLU A 420 2.90 -39.07 -14.91
CA GLU A 420 3.56 -38.00 -14.17
C GLU A 420 2.68 -36.75 -14.01
N TRP A 421 1.72 -36.56 -14.92
CA TRP A 421 0.74 -35.48 -14.89
C TRP A 421 -0.60 -36.03 -14.40
N ILE A 422 -1.04 -35.56 -13.23
CA ILE A 422 -2.28 -36.00 -12.60
C ILE A 422 -3.44 -35.14 -13.12
N ASP A 423 -4.44 -35.78 -13.72
CA ASP A 423 -5.67 -35.09 -14.14
C ASP A 423 -6.51 -34.76 -12.90
N ALA A 424 -6.46 -33.50 -12.49
CA ALA A 424 -7.12 -32.98 -11.29
C ALA A 424 -8.65 -33.10 -11.33
N THR A 425 -9.23 -33.37 -12.50
CA THR A 425 -10.69 -33.54 -12.65
C THR A 425 -11.13 -35.00 -12.47
N ARG A 426 -10.19 -35.95 -12.55
CA ARG A 426 -10.50 -37.40 -12.55
C ARG A 426 -9.75 -38.18 -11.47
N GLN A 427 -8.69 -37.62 -10.92
CA GLN A 427 -7.79 -38.28 -9.99
C GLN A 427 -7.61 -37.44 -8.71
N GLU A 428 -7.22 -38.11 -7.63
CA GLU A 428 -6.83 -37.43 -6.39
C GLU A 428 -5.61 -36.56 -6.62
N TRP A 429 -5.60 -35.39 -5.98
CA TRP A 429 -4.55 -34.41 -6.18
C TRP A 429 -3.24 -34.88 -5.53
N PRO A 430 -2.08 -34.49 -6.07
CA PRO A 430 -0.82 -34.68 -5.35
C PRO A 430 -0.93 -34.08 -3.95
N VAL A 431 -0.44 -34.78 -2.92
CA VAL A 431 -0.47 -34.33 -1.51
C VAL A 431 0.01 -32.88 -1.38
N ASP A 432 1.10 -32.57 -2.09
CA ASP A 432 1.67 -31.22 -2.11
C ASP A 432 0.74 -30.17 -2.69
N TRP A 433 -0.16 -30.50 -3.62
CA TRP A 433 -1.16 -29.59 -4.20
C TRP A 433 -2.41 -29.46 -3.34
N ASP A 434 -2.82 -30.55 -2.69
CA ASP A 434 -4.02 -30.62 -1.84
C ASP A 434 -3.84 -29.86 -0.52
N ARG A 435 -2.64 -29.89 0.07
CA ARG A 435 -2.33 -29.17 1.31
C ARG A 435 -2.52 -27.66 1.16
N ASN A 436 -3.22 -27.04 2.12
CA ASN A 436 -3.43 -25.60 2.13
C ASN A 436 -2.22 -24.87 2.73
N ASP A 437 -1.45 -24.21 1.87
CA ASP A 437 -0.26 -23.43 2.27
C ASP A 437 -0.58 -21.95 2.51
N GLN A 438 -1.84 -21.55 2.42
CA GLN A 438 -2.22 -20.16 2.67
C GLN A 438 -1.98 -19.79 4.13
N ILE A 439 -1.16 -18.77 4.32
CA ILE A 439 -1.00 -18.14 5.63
C ILE A 439 -2.33 -17.47 5.98
N VAL A 440 -2.88 -17.84 7.13
CA VAL A 440 -4.12 -17.23 7.65
C VAL A 440 -3.84 -15.73 7.86
N ARG A 441 -4.67 -14.84 7.32
CA ARG A 441 -4.50 -13.38 7.44
C ARG A 441 -5.74 -12.70 7.98
#